data_AF-Q8NPD1-F1
#
_entry.id   AF-Q8NPD1-F1
#
_cell.length_a   1.000
_cell.length_b   1.000
_cell.length_c   1.000
_cell.angle_alpha   90.00
_cell.angle_beta   90.00
_cell.angle_gamma   90.00
#
_symmetry.space_group_name_H-M   'P 1'
#
loop_
_entity.id
_entity.type
_entity.pdbx_description
1 polymer ?
#
loop_
_entity_poly.entity_id
_entity_poly.type
_entity_poly.pdbx_seq_one_letter_code
_entity_poly.pdbx_strand_id
1 'polypeptide(L)'
;MLFLARLVGFAFADHMRTSLVQEALMMAKSQRGSLQGAVFHSDHGSVYTSQAFQDTCKKLGVRQSMGAVGTSADNSLAESFNAALKREVLQDSKTFANQLVCRREVFRWCDLVQHGAQTFLVWLCGACGV
;
A
#
# COMPACT_ATOMS: atom_id res chain seq x y z
N MET A 1 4.74 14.31 12.98
CA MET A 1 4.99 13.61 11.70
C MET A 1 6.20 12.72 11.92
N LEU A 2 6.01 11.57 12.57
CA LEU A 2 7.08 10.61 12.84
C LEU A 2 7.25 9.74 11.58
N PHE A 3 8.39 9.91 10.89
CA PHE A 3 8.98 8.95 9.95
C PHE A 3 8.02 8.20 9.02
N LEU A 4 7.21 8.92 8.24
CA LEU A 4 6.53 8.30 7.10
C LEU A 4 7.49 8.28 5.92
N ALA A 5 7.91 7.10 5.55
CA ALA A 5 8.54 6.85 4.27
C ALA A 5 7.61 7.29 3.10
N ARG A 6 8.23 7.82 2.04
CA ARG A 6 7.69 8.12 0.72
C ARG A 6 7.01 6.91 0.12
N LEU A 7 5.76 7.12 -0.28
CA LEU A 7 4.92 6.19 -1.01
C LEU A 7 5.38 6.07 -2.47
N VAL A 8 5.82 4.88 -2.91
CA VAL A 8 6.26 4.71 -4.31
C VAL A 8 5.19 4.21 -5.27
N GLY A 9 4.08 3.65 -4.79
CA GLY A 9 2.96 3.22 -5.64
C GLY A 9 1.72 2.86 -4.82
N PHE A 10 0.55 3.13 -5.38
CA PHE A 10 -0.76 2.89 -4.78
C PHE A 10 -1.80 2.60 -5.86
N ALA A 11 -2.95 2.05 -5.48
CA ALA A 11 -4.07 1.79 -6.37
C ALA A 11 -5.38 1.75 -5.57
N PHE A 12 -6.50 2.03 -6.24
CA PHE A 12 -7.83 2.08 -5.62
C PHE A 12 -8.80 1.11 -6.26
N ALA A 13 -9.55 0.36 -5.44
CA ALA A 13 -10.70 -0.40 -5.88
C ALA A 13 -11.77 -0.49 -4.79
N ASP A 14 -12.97 -0.91 -5.18
CA ASP A 14 -14.09 -1.09 -4.24
C ASP A 14 -13.92 -2.27 -3.30
N HIS A 15 -13.06 -3.23 -3.65
CA HIS A 15 -12.76 -4.39 -2.82
C HIS A 15 -11.31 -4.83 -3.00
N MET A 16 -10.78 -5.54 -2.01
CA MET A 16 -9.48 -6.19 -2.11
C MET A 16 -9.51 -7.28 -3.20
N ARG A 17 -8.49 -7.31 -4.04
CA ARG A 17 -8.27 -8.30 -5.11
C ARG A 17 -6.80 -8.35 -5.49
N THR A 18 -6.33 -9.47 -6.02
CA THR A 18 -4.92 -9.61 -6.43
C THR A 18 -4.50 -8.58 -7.48
N SER A 19 -5.37 -8.22 -8.42
CA SER A 19 -5.04 -7.20 -9.42
C SER A 19 -4.75 -5.82 -8.81
N LEU A 20 -5.39 -5.47 -7.69
CA LEU A 20 -5.18 -4.17 -7.03
C LEU A 20 -3.75 -4.03 -6.51
N VAL A 21 -3.22 -5.07 -5.87
CA VAL A 21 -1.85 -5.06 -5.36
C VAL A 21 -0.81 -5.17 -6.48
N GLN A 22 -1.16 -5.81 -7.60
CA GLN A 22 -0.33 -5.82 -8.80
C GLN A 22 -0.26 -4.43 -9.44
N GLU A 23 -1.37 -3.71 -9.55
CA GLU A 23 -1.42 -2.33 -10.06
C GLU A 23 -0.52 -1.40 -9.24
N ALA A 24 -0.57 -1.48 -7.91
CA ALA A 24 0.30 -0.70 -7.02
C ALA A 24 1.80 -1.02 -7.22
N LEU A 25 2.16 -2.30 -7.40
CA LEU A 25 3.53 -2.73 -7.74
C LEU A 25 3.98 -2.20 -9.10
N MET A 26 3.09 -2.18 -10.08
CA MET A 26 3.40 -1.66 -11.42
C MET A 26 3.62 -0.15 -11.40
N MET A 27 2.81 0.59 -10.65
CA MET A 27 3.04 2.02 -10.41
C MET A 27 4.40 2.24 -9.72
N ALA A 28 4.70 1.45 -8.67
CA ALA A 28 5.99 1.53 -7.99
C ALA A 28 7.18 1.25 -8.92
N LYS A 29 7.05 0.28 -9.82
CA LYS A 29 8.05 0.02 -10.86
C LYS A 29 8.22 1.23 -11.78
N SER A 30 7.13 1.85 -12.23
CA SER A 30 7.17 3.06 -13.05
C SER A 30 7.91 4.19 -12.35
N GLN A 31 7.62 4.41 -11.06
CA GLN A 31 8.20 5.50 -10.28
C GLN A 31 9.67 5.27 -9.91
N ARG A 32 10.12 4.02 -9.81
CA ARG A 32 11.51 3.66 -9.46
C ARG A 32 12.37 3.25 -10.66
N GLY A 33 11.76 3.06 -11.84
CA GLY A 33 12.36 2.42 -13.01
C GLY A 33 12.50 0.90 -12.90
N SER A 34 12.95 0.39 -11.75
CA SER A 34 13.08 -1.03 -11.46
C SER A 34 12.75 -1.37 -10.00
N LEU A 35 12.24 -2.58 -9.79
CA LEU A 35 12.03 -3.17 -8.46
C LEU A 35 12.95 -4.38 -8.21
N GLN A 36 13.92 -4.64 -9.08
CA GLN A 36 14.84 -5.75 -8.92
C GLN A 36 15.58 -5.67 -7.58
N GLY A 37 15.51 -6.75 -6.79
CA GLY A 37 16.11 -6.83 -5.46
C GLY A 37 15.31 -6.13 -4.35
N ALA A 38 14.16 -5.52 -4.67
CA ALA A 38 13.27 -4.97 -3.66
C ALA A 38 12.65 -6.08 -2.81
N VAL A 39 12.33 -5.75 -1.56
CA VAL A 39 11.61 -6.64 -0.66
C VAL A 39 10.19 -6.11 -0.46
N PHE A 40 9.19 -6.95 -0.69
CA PHE A 40 7.79 -6.66 -0.39
C PHE A 40 7.45 -7.29 0.95
N HIS A 41 7.23 -6.45 1.96
CA HIS A 41 6.80 -6.90 3.28
C HIS A 41 5.27 -6.93 3.34
N SER A 42 4.71 -8.06 3.76
CA SER A 42 3.27 -8.23 3.92
C SER A 42 2.93 -9.24 5.02
N ASP A 43 1.68 -9.22 5.45
CA ASP A 43 1.10 -10.33 6.21
C ASP A 43 0.81 -11.54 5.30
N HIS A 44 0.18 -12.57 5.89
CA HIS A 44 -0.24 -13.80 5.21
C HIS A 44 -1.63 -13.69 4.55
N GLY A 45 -2.09 -12.47 4.23
CA GLY A 45 -3.36 -12.26 3.55
C GLY A 45 -3.50 -13.06 2.26
N SER A 46 -4.72 -13.52 1.95
CA SER A 46 -5.01 -14.38 0.79
C SER A 46 -4.56 -13.76 -0.55
N VAL A 47 -4.60 -12.43 -0.65
CA VAL A 47 -4.12 -11.68 -1.80
C VAL A 47 -2.61 -11.82 -1.99
N TYR A 48 -1.83 -11.68 -0.92
CA TYR A 48 -0.36 -11.74 -0.96
C TYR A 48 0.18 -13.16 -1.10
N THR A 49 -0.58 -14.13 -0.61
CA THR A 49 -0.25 -15.55 -0.74
C THR A 49 -0.72 -16.14 -2.08
N SER A 50 -1.54 -15.41 -2.86
CA SER A 50 -2.04 -15.89 -4.15
C SER A 50 -0.92 -16.13 -5.18
N GLN A 51 -1.06 -17.19 -5.98
CA GLN A 51 -0.09 -17.55 -7.02
C GLN A 51 0.16 -16.39 -8.01
N ALA A 52 -0.91 -15.71 -8.43
CA ALA A 52 -0.82 -14.60 -9.37
C ALA A 52 0.00 -13.42 -8.81
N PHE A 53 -0.06 -13.16 -7.49
CA PHE A 53 0.77 -12.14 -6.87
C PHE A 53 2.24 -12.58 -6.80
N GLN A 54 2.49 -13.82 -6.38
CA GLN A 54 3.84 -14.38 -6.35
C GLN A 54 4.52 -14.34 -7.73
N ASP A 55 3.79 -14.64 -8.79
CA ASP A 55 4.31 -14.60 -10.17
C ASP A 55 4.63 -13.17 -10.61
N THR A 56 3.85 -12.19 -10.16
CA THR A 56 4.13 -10.77 -10.41
C THR A 56 5.41 -10.34 -9.69
N CYS A 57 5.56 -10.69 -8.42
CA CYS A 57 6.76 -10.42 -7.65
C CYS A 57 8.01 -11.02 -8.32
N LYS A 58 7.94 -12.29 -8.74
CA LYS A 58 9.02 -12.95 -9.49
C LYS A 58 9.37 -12.21 -10.78
N LYS A 59 8.37 -11.85 -11.61
CA LYS A 59 8.56 -11.11 -12.87
C LYS A 59 9.21 -9.74 -12.67
N LEU A 60 8.94 -9.09 -11.53
CA LEU A 60 9.49 -7.77 -11.20
C LEU A 60 10.80 -7.84 -10.40
N GLY A 61 11.30 -9.04 -10.08
CA GLY A 61 12.51 -9.22 -9.28
C GLY A 61 12.33 -8.85 -7.81
N VAL A 62 11.09 -8.89 -7.31
CA VAL A 62 10.70 -8.55 -5.93
C VAL A 62 10.67 -9.80 -5.07
N ARG A 63 11.36 -9.76 -3.93
CA ARG A 63 11.33 -10.83 -2.92
C ARG A 63 10.23 -10.54 -1.90
N GLN A 64 9.32 -11.49 -1.70
CA GLN A 64 8.32 -11.35 -0.64
C GLN A 64 8.93 -11.74 0.70
N SER A 65 8.67 -10.95 1.73
CA SER A 65 9.00 -11.23 3.13
C SER A 65 7.69 -11.22 3.91
N MET A 66 7.16 -12.41 4.15
CA MET A 66 6.05 -12.61 5.08
C MET A 66 6.70 -13.19 6.34
N GLY A 67 6.69 -12.42 7.43
CA GLY A 67 7.25 -12.87 8.71
C GLY A 67 6.65 -14.19 9.18
N ALA A 68 7.17 -14.77 10.25
CA ALA A 68 6.52 -15.93 10.86
C ALA A 68 5.04 -15.60 11.14
N VAL A 69 4.14 -16.58 10.96
CA VAL A 69 2.71 -16.38 11.22
C VAL A 69 2.56 -15.88 12.66
N GLY A 70 2.08 -14.64 12.84
CA GLY A 70 1.93 -13.99 14.14
C GLY A 70 3.01 -12.95 14.53
N THR A 71 4.00 -12.67 13.68
CA THR A 71 4.99 -11.61 13.96
C THR A 71 4.68 -10.33 13.15
N SER A 72 4.32 -9.25 13.85
CA SER A 72 3.98 -7.94 13.26
C SER A 72 5.20 -7.11 12.83
N ALA A 73 6.42 -7.54 13.15
CA ALA A 73 7.64 -6.76 12.93
C ALA A 73 7.81 -6.34 11.46
N ASP A 74 7.64 -7.27 10.53
CA ASP A 74 7.79 -7.01 9.09
C ASP A 74 6.67 -6.13 8.52
N ASN A 75 5.47 -6.14 9.13
CA ASN A 75 4.30 -5.37 8.67
C ASN A 75 4.12 -4.03 9.41
N SER A 76 4.88 -3.80 10.49
CA SER A 76 4.70 -2.66 11.40
C SER A 76 4.78 -1.28 10.73
N LEU A 77 5.66 -1.13 9.74
CA LEU A 77 5.76 0.09 8.93
C LEU A 77 4.51 0.30 8.09
N ALA A 78 3.95 -0.77 7.53
CA ALA A 78 2.74 -0.69 6.75
C ALA A 78 1.52 -0.34 7.62
N GLU A 79 1.43 -0.97 8.80
CA GLU A 79 0.38 -0.65 9.78
C GLU A 79 0.47 0.81 10.26
N SER A 80 1.68 1.30 10.53
CA SER A 80 1.92 2.69 10.94
C SER A 80 1.55 3.68 9.85
N PHE A 81 1.86 3.35 8.58
CA PHE A 81 1.43 4.14 7.42
C PHE A 81 -0.10 4.20 7.31
N ASN A 82 -0.77 3.07 7.44
CA ASN A 82 -2.23 3.01 7.39
C ASN A 82 -2.88 3.80 8.53
N ALA A 83 -2.31 3.71 9.73
CA ALA A 83 -2.77 4.47 10.88
C ALA A 83 -2.61 5.98 10.63
N ALA A 84 -1.50 6.41 10.03
CA ALA A 84 -1.29 7.81 9.65
C ALA A 84 -2.30 8.26 8.59
N LEU A 85 -2.50 7.48 7.51
CA LEU A 85 -3.52 7.78 6.50
C LEU A 85 -4.89 7.94 7.16
N LYS A 86 -5.34 6.95 7.93
CA LYS A 86 -6.65 7.00 8.60
C LYS A 86 -6.75 8.22 9.50
N ARG A 87 -5.73 8.50 10.30
CA ARG A 87 -5.72 9.65 11.20
C ARG A 87 -5.74 10.99 10.46
N GLU A 88 -5.09 11.11 9.31
CA GLU A 88 -4.95 12.38 8.58
C GLU A 88 -6.06 12.60 7.57
N VAL A 89 -6.61 11.53 6.99
CA VAL A 89 -7.73 11.59 6.05
C VAL A 89 -9.09 11.56 6.77
N LEU A 90 -9.20 10.88 7.91
CA LEU A 90 -10.44 10.82 8.72
C LEU A 90 -10.44 11.82 9.89
N GLN A 91 -9.45 12.73 9.93
CA GLN A 91 -9.03 13.52 11.10
C GLN A 91 -10.19 14.14 11.90
N ASP A 92 -11.28 14.55 11.22
CA ASP A 92 -12.50 15.10 11.85
C ASP A 92 -13.82 14.44 11.42
N SER A 93 -13.79 13.45 10.53
CA SER A 93 -15.01 12.82 10.00
C SER A 93 -14.97 11.31 10.14
N LYS A 94 -15.94 10.77 10.88
CA LYS A 94 -16.12 9.31 11.02
C LYS A 94 -16.58 8.64 9.73
N THR A 95 -17.03 9.40 8.73
CA THR A 95 -17.56 8.87 7.46
C THR A 95 -17.36 9.85 6.31
N PHE A 96 -17.46 9.36 5.07
CA PHE A 96 -17.53 10.21 3.88
C PHE A 96 -18.95 10.23 3.34
N ALA A 97 -19.35 11.34 2.72
CA ALA A 97 -20.67 11.47 2.08
C ALA A 97 -20.91 10.41 0.99
N ASN A 98 -19.85 10.02 0.27
CA ASN A 98 -19.87 8.93 -0.70
C ASN A 98 -18.44 8.44 -1.00
N GLN A 99 -18.34 7.33 -1.74
CA GLN A 99 -17.07 6.71 -2.11
C GLN A 99 -16.17 7.62 -2.97
N LEU A 100 -16.75 8.48 -3.82
CA LEU A 100 -15.96 9.39 -4.67
C LEU A 100 -15.21 10.43 -3.83
N VAL A 101 -15.86 11.01 -2.82
CA VAL A 101 -15.21 11.95 -1.90
C VAL A 101 -14.09 11.25 -1.13
N CYS A 102 -14.35 10.06 -0.60
CA CYS A 102 -13.32 9.25 0.08
C CYS A 102 -12.10 9.01 -0.82
N ARG A 103 -12.31 8.50 -2.04
CA ARG A 103 -11.23 8.25 -3.01
C ARG A 103 -10.43 9.50 -3.32
N ARG A 104 -11.07 10.66 -3.46
CA ARG A 104 -10.39 11.93 -3.75
C ARG A 104 -9.51 12.38 -2.59
N GLU A 105 -10.00 12.33 -1.36
CA GLU A 105 -9.21 12.72 -0.18
C GLU A 105 -8.03 11.78 0.05
N VAL A 106 -8.24 10.46 -0.11
CA VAL A 106 -7.15 9.48 -0.03
C VAL A 106 -6.14 9.70 -1.16
N PHE A 107 -6.58 9.92 -2.40
CA PHE A 107 -5.68 10.23 -3.53
C PHE A 107 -4.83 11.47 -3.23
N ARG A 108 -5.45 12.56 -2.75
CA ARG A 108 -4.76 13.79 -2.40
C ARG A 108 -3.68 13.56 -1.34
N TRP A 109 -3.99 12.78 -0.31
CA TRP A 109 -3.02 12.46 0.73
C TRP A 109 -1.88 11.57 0.19
N CYS A 110 -2.19 10.55 -0.60
CA CYS A 110 -1.19 9.69 -1.25
C CYS A 110 -0.24 10.48 -2.15
N ASP A 111 -0.78 11.42 -2.94
CA ASP A 111 0.02 12.29 -3.81
C ASP A 111 0.97 13.21 -3.02
N LEU A 112 0.50 13.78 -1.90
CA LEU A 112 1.34 14.57 -0.99
C LEU A 112 2.50 13.75 -0.40
N VAL A 113 2.24 12.51 0.01
CA VAL A 113 3.26 11.63 0.61
C VAL A 113 4.21 11.05 -0.44
N GLN A 114 3.76 10.87 -1.68
CA GLN A 114 4.59 10.38 -2.80
C GLN A 114 5.70 11.36 -3.20
N HIS A 115 5.48 12.67 -3.03
CA HIS A 115 6.45 13.72 -3.33
C HIS A 115 7.39 14.06 -2.14
N GLY A 116 7.33 13.32 -1.03
CA GLY A 116 8.24 13.43 0.10
C GLY A 116 9.61 12.73 -0.09
N ALA A 117 10.60 12.99 0.76
CA ALA A 117 12.02 12.78 0.44
C ALA A 117 12.64 11.36 0.62
N GLN A 118 11.94 10.29 1.09
CA GLN A 118 12.63 9.01 1.45
C GLN A 118 11.82 7.72 1.21
N THR A 119 12.30 6.79 0.36
CA THR A 119 11.58 5.71 -0.40
C THR A 119 11.17 4.41 0.34
N PHE A 120 9.87 4.02 0.38
CA PHE A 120 9.37 2.65 0.63
C PHE A 120 8.06 2.31 -0.15
N LEU A 121 7.66 1.04 -0.22
CA LEU A 121 6.54 0.52 -1.05
C LEU A 121 5.43 -0.06 -0.18
N VAL A 122 4.37 0.71 0.11
CA VAL A 122 3.19 0.23 0.89
C VAL A 122 1.87 0.94 0.50
N TRP A 123 0.88 0.08 0.15
CA TRP A 123 -0.57 0.03 0.42
C TRP A 123 -1.47 1.27 0.69
N LEU A 124 -2.64 1.32 0.01
CA LEU A 124 -4.06 1.34 0.50
C LEU A 124 -4.96 1.78 -0.68
N CYS A 125 -6.17 1.24 -0.94
CA CYS A 125 -7.30 0.90 -0.07
C CYS A 125 -8.20 -0.11 -0.82
N GLY A 126 -8.51 -1.24 -0.20
CA GLY A 126 -9.66 -2.07 -0.58
C GLY A 126 -10.78 -1.82 0.42
N ALA A 127 -11.92 -1.35 -0.09
CA ALA A 127 -13.07 -0.81 0.62
C ALA A 127 -12.95 0.67 1.00
N CYS A 128 -13.62 1.52 0.21
CA CYS A 128 -14.32 2.66 0.79
C CYS A 128 -15.32 2.14 1.83
N GLY A 129 -14.82 1.99 3.04
CA GLY A 129 -15.53 1.76 4.28
C GLY A 129 -14.54 2.19 5.35
N VAL A 130 -14.90 3.19 6.13
CA VAL A 130 -14.15 3.63 7.30
C VAL A 130 -13.77 2.48 8.22
#